data_AF-A0A821AFN9-F1
#
_entry.id   AF-A0A821AFN9-F1
#
_cell.length_a   1.000
_cell.length_b   1.000
_cell.length_c   1.000
_cell.angle_alpha   90.00
_cell.angle_beta   90.00
_cell.angle_gamma   90.00
#
_symmetry.space_group_name_H-M   'P 1'
#
loop_
_entity.id
_entity.type
_entity.pdbx_description
1 polymer ?
#
loop_
_entity_poly.entity_id
_entity_poly.type
_entity_poly.pdbx_seq_one_letter_code
_entity_poly.pdbx_strand_id
1 'polypeptide(L)'
;MTEINQQLIKQRNEYEELKKKSDKTNREMNTVKERFNRQANELEEKLKLLKDKDSLNHQLEDDLTNSRKELELTKQRLRQIEEDQHAQLSQSESTTNYLERRIHELDKTIHQLTLEKQQIMSKYDRELTDLRETYENQVLLCKKEMQNELDRLSEHYQQLSTDEQIRARTTLELKQQELRQEFEIEKANLLAQWKNEVNINKTEQNEINQELNQLKENYTKQVT
;
A
#
# COMPACT_ATOMS: atom_id res chain seq x y z
N MET A 1 1.89 -54.27 -128.60
CA MET A 1 1.24 -54.55 -127.29
C MET A 1 2.22 -54.77 -126.14
N THR A 2 3.48 -55.18 -126.41
CA THR A 2 4.47 -55.54 -125.38
C THR A 2 5.16 -54.35 -124.69
N GLU A 3 5.44 -53.25 -125.41
CA GLU A 3 6.07 -52.04 -124.84
C GLU A 3 5.16 -51.26 -123.88
N ILE A 4 3.86 -51.16 -124.21
CA ILE A 4 2.85 -50.48 -123.38
C ILE A 4 2.72 -51.18 -122.02
N ASN A 5 2.77 -52.52 -122.00
CA ASN A 5 2.71 -53.30 -120.76
C ASN A 5 3.97 -53.11 -119.89
N GLN A 6 5.15 -52.98 -120.48
CA GLN A 6 6.38 -52.70 -119.72
C GLN A 6 6.38 -51.28 -119.14
N GLN A 7 5.87 -50.28 -119.87
CA GLN A 7 5.68 -48.92 -119.36
C GLN A 7 4.68 -48.85 -118.20
N LEU A 8 3.55 -49.57 -118.30
CA LEU A 8 2.57 -49.66 -117.23
C LEU A 8 3.12 -50.31 -115.96
N ILE A 9 3.93 -51.37 -116.09
CA ILE A 9 4.61 -52.00 -114.94
C ILE A 9 5.61 -51.04 -114.29
N LYS A 10 6.38 -50.29 -115.10
CA LYS A 10 7.34 -49.30 -114.58
C LYS A 10 6.63 -48.16 -113.84
N GLN A 11 5.56 -47.61 -114.41
CA GLN A 11 4.74 -46.58 -113.76
C GLN A 11 4.07 -47.08 -112.48
N ARG A 12 3.62 -48.34 -112.46
CA ARG A 12 3.08 -48.97 -111.24
C ARG A 12 4.14 -49.09 -110.14
N ASN A 13 5.35 -49.52 -110.48
CA ASN A 13 6.45 -49.64 -109.52
C ASN A 13 6.89 -48.27 -108.98
N GLU A 14 7.00 -47.27 -109.85
CA GLU A 14 7.28 -45.88 -109.45
C GLU A 14 6.17 -45.33 -108.53
N TYR A 15 4.90 -45.61 -108.84
CA TYR A 15 3.77 -45.24 -107.97
C TYR A 15 3.83 -45.95 -106.61
N GLU A 16 4.13 -47.25 -106.54
CA GLU A 16 4.26 -47.98 -105.28
C GLU A 16 5.43 -47.48 -104.43
N GLU A 17 6.56 -47.12 -105.03
CA GLU A 17 7.68 -46.49 -104.32
C GLU A 17 7.31 -45.09 -103.80
N LEU A 18 6.67 -44.26 -104.62
CA LEU A 18 6.19 -42.94 -104.20
C LEU A 18 5.15 -43.05 -103.08
N LYS A 19 4.26 -44.04 -103.14
CA LYS A 19 3.28 -44.31 -102.09
C LYS A 19 3.95 -44.74 -100.78
N LYS A 20 4.91 -45.67 -100.82
CA LYS A 20 5.69 -46.07 -99.64
C LYS A 20 6.45 -44.90 -99.03
N LYS A 21 7.03 -44.03 -99.86
CA LYS A 21 7.73 -42.83 -99.42
C LYS A 21 6.78 -41.83 -98.77
N SER A 22 5.61 -41.59 -99.39
CA SER A 22 4.54 -40.74 -98.84
C SER A 22 4.04 -41.26 -97.49
N ASP A 23 3.75 -42.56 -97.38
CA ASP A 23 3.29 -43.19 -96.13
C ASP A 23 4.35 -43.09 -95.03
N LYS A 24 5.63 -43.31 -95.36
CA LYS A 24 6.74 -43.16 -94.42
C LYS A 24 6.87 -41.71 -93.95
N THR A 25 6.85 -40.75 -94.87
CA THR A 25 6.90 -39.32 -94.55
C THR A 25 5.71 -38.89 -93.69
N ASN A 26 4.51 -39.41 -93.95
CA ASN A 26 3.33 -39.13 -93.11
C ASN A 26 3.48 -39.69 -91.69
N ARG A 27 4.04 -40.89 -91.52
CA ARG A 27 4.31 -41.45 -90.17
C ARG A 27 5.36 -40.65 -89.42
N GLU A 28 6.44 -40.27 -90.09
CA GLU A 28 7.49 -39.43 -89.50
C GLU A 28 6.93 -38.05 -89.12
N MET A 29 6.14 -37.44 -90.01
CA MET A 29 5.47 -36.16 -89.75
C MET A 29 4.50 -36.24 -88.57
N ASN A 30 3.70 -37.29 -88.46
CA ASN A 30 2.80 -37.50 -87.32
C ASN A 30 3.58 -37.67 -86.00
N THR A 31 4.69 -38.42 -86.02
CA THR A 31 5.54 -38.61 -84.85
C THR A 31 6.16 -37.28 -84.39
N VAL A 32 6.60 -36.45 -85.33
CA VAL A 32 7.12 -35.10 -85.04
C VAL A 32 6.02 -34.21 -84.48
N LYS A 33 4.81 -34.27 -85.05
CA LYS A 33 3.64 -33.51 -84.57
C LYS A 33 3.27 -33.86 -83.12
N GLU A 34 3.26 -35.15 -82.79
CA GLU A 34 3.02 -35.61 -81.42
C GLU A 34 4.09 -35.12 -80.44
N ARG A 35 5.37 -35.10 -80.82
CA ARG A 35 6.44 -34.56 -79.99
C ARG A 35 6.29 -33.06 -79.76
N PHE A 36 5.99 -32.30 -80.81
CA PHE A 36 5.73 -30.85 -80.69
C PHE A 36 4.53 -30.57 -79.79
N ASN A 37 3.44 -31.32 -79.93
CA ASN A 37 2.26 -31.15 -79.07
C ASN A 37 2.58 -31.45 -77.59
N ARG A 38 3.39 -32.49 -77.30
CA ARG A 38 3.84 -32.77 -75.93
C ARG A 38 4.70 -31.63 -75.37
N GLN A 39 5.66 -31.15 -76.17
CA GLN A 39 6.51 -30.01 -75.76
C GLN A 39 5.70 -28.73 -75.54
N ALA A 40 4.71 -28.46 -76.38
CA ALA A 40 3.81 -27.31 -76.22
C ALA A 40 3.02 -27.41 -74.91
N ASN A 41 2.44 -28.58 -74.60
CA ASN A 41 1.71 -28.79 -73.36
C ASN A 41 2.61 -28.66 -72.12
N GLU A 42 3.83 -29.21 -72.15
CA GLU A 42 4.80 -29.06 -71.06
C GLU A 42 5.21 -27.60 -70.84
N LEU A 43 5.35 -26.83 -71.93
CA LEU A 43 5.64 -25.40 -71.84
C LEU A 43 4.47 -24.62 -71.25
N GLU A 44 3.23 -24.92 -71.65
CA GLU A 44 2.04 -24.30 -71.08
C GLU A 44 1.91 -24.58 -69.58
N GLU A 45 2.18 -25.81 -69.14
CA GLU A 45 2.14 -26.18 -67.72
C GLU A 45 3.23 -25.43 -66.92
N LYS A 46 4.45 -25.34 -67.45
CA LYS A 46 5.52 -24.52 -66.83
C LYS A 46 5.17 -23.05 -66.76
N LEU A 47 4.50 -22.52 -67.79
CA LEU A 47 4.08 -21.11 -67.84
C LEU A 47 3.00 -20.83 -66.80
N LYS A 48 2.09 -21.78 -66.57
CA LYS A 48 1.11 -21.72 -65.49
C LYS A 48 1.78 -21.72 -64.12
N LEU A 49 2.71 -22.66 -63.87
CA LEU A 49 3.45 -22.74 -62.60
C LEU A 49 4.26 -21.48 -62.31
N LEU A 50 4.84 -20.85 -63.34
CA LEU A 50 5.55 -19.57 -63.18
C LEU A 50 4.62 -18.45 -62.73
N LYS A 51 3.43 -18.34 -63.33
CA LYS A 51 2.42 -17.34 -62.91
C LYS A 51 1.97 -17.56 -61.46
N ASP A 52 1.71 -18.81 -61.08
CA ASP A 52 1.30 -19.15 -59.72
C ASP A 52 2.42 -18.82 -58.70
N LYS A 53 3.68 -19.08 -59.07
CA LYS A 53 4.85 -18.72 -58.26
C LYS A 53 5.00 -17.21 -58.08
N ASP A 54 4.84 -16.44 -59.15
CA ASP A 54 4.93 -14.97 -59.08
C ASP A 54 3.83 -14.39 -58.18
N SER A 55 2.60 -14.94 -58.26
CA SER A 55 1.50 -14.57 -57.37
C SER A 55 1.82 -14.85 -55.90
N LEU A 56 2.39 -16.03 -55.59
CA LEU A 56 2.80 -16.39 -54.22
C LEU A 56 3.92 -15.48 -53.70
N ASN A 57 4.86 -15.10 -54.56
CA ASN A 57 5.94 -14.19 -54.17
C ASN A 57 5.41 -12.80 -53.80
N HIS A 58 4.46 -12.24 -54.56
CA HIS A 58 3.84 -10.96 -54.20
C HIS A 58 3.09 -11.05 -52.86
N GLN A 59 2.37 -12.15 -52.63
CA GLN A 59 1.68 -12.36 -51.35
C GLN A 59 2.67 -12.45 -50.17
N LEU A 60 3.81 -13.11 -50.37
CA LEU A 60 4.87 -13.17 -49.36
C LEU A 60 5.51 -11.78 -49.09
N GLU A 61 5.67 -10.95 -50.12
CA GLU A 61 6.17 -9.57 -49.98
C GLU A 61 5.20 -8.69 -49.18
N ASP A 62 3.90 -8.83 -49.43
CA ASP A 62 2.86 -8.15 -48.67
C ASP A 62 2.87 -8.59 -47.19
N ASP A 63 2.93 -9.90 -46.93
CA ASP A 63 2.98 -10.46 -45.57
C ASP A 63 4.26 -10.04 -44.81
N LEU A 64 5.41 -10.01 -45.49
CA LEU A 64 6.66 -9.49 -44.93
C LEU A 64 6.56 -8.01 -44.58
N THR A 65 5.90 -7.23 -45.42
CA THR A 65 5.69 -5.80 -45.20
C THR A 65 4.77 -5.56 -44.00
N ASN A 66 3.70 -6.34 -43.88
CA ASN A 66 2.79 -6.28 -42.73
C ASN A 66 3.49 -6.69 -41.43
N SER A 67 4.25 -7.80 -41.45
CA SER A 67 5.01 -8.27 -40.30
C SER A 67 6.04 -7.23 -39.83
N ARG A 68 6.69 -6.52 -40.75
CA ARG A 68 7.61 -5.41 -40.42
C ARG A 68 6.89 -4.24 -39.74
N LYS A 69 5.70 -3.88 -40.21
CA LYS A 69 4.87 -2.83 -39.58
C LYS A 69 4.45 -3.23 -38.17
N GLU A 70 3.97 -4.46 -37.98
CA GLU A 70 3.59 -4.97 -36.67
C GLU A 70 4.77 -5.02 -35.70
N LEU A 71 5.95 -5.45 -36.17
CA LEU A 71 7.17 -5.45 -35.38
C LEU A 71 7.54 -4.03 -34.94
N GLU A 72 7.44 -3.05 -35.83
CA GLU A 72 7.76 -1.66 -35.50
C GLU A 72 6.77 -1.06 -34.49
N LEU A 73 5.47 -1.32 -34.67
CA LEU A 73 4.44 -0.93 -33.70
C LEU A 73 4.70 -1.56 -32.32
N THR A 74 5.12 -2.83 -32.30
CA THR A 74 5.44 -3.54 -31.05
C THR A 74 6.67 -2.92 -30.37
N LYS A 75 7.71 -2.57 -31.13
CA LYS A 75 8.90 -1.87 -30.60
C LYS A 75 8.58 -0.48 -30.05
N GLN A 76 7.66 0.25 -30.70
CA GLN A 76 7.21 1.55 -30.22
C GLN A 76 6.42 1.40 -28.90
N ARG A 77 5.52 0.42 -28.82
CA ARG A 77 4.77 0.13 -27.59
C ARG A 77 5.69 -0.27 -26.44
N LEU A 78 6.71 -1.10 -26.69
CA LEU A 78 7.69 -1.47 -25.67
C LEU A 78 8.44 -0.25 -25.12
N ARG A 79 8.90 0.65 -26.00
CA ARG A 79 9.56 1.89 -25.57
C ARG A 79 8.65 2.77 -24.71
N GLN A 80 7.38 2.91 -25.09
CA GLN A 80 6.42 3.67 -24.28
C GLN A 80 6.23 3.07 -22.89
N ILE A 81 6.11 1.74 -22.80
CA ILE A 81 5.96 1.04 -21.52
C ILE A 81 7.20 1.26 -20.64
N GLU A 82 8.41 1.19 -21.21
CA GLU A 82 9.67 1.44 -20.49
C GLU A 82 9.74 2.89 -19.96
N GLU A 83 9.37 3.87 -20.78
CA GLU A 83 9.31 5.28 -20.38
C GLU A 83 8.30 5.53 -19.25
N ASP A 84 7.09 4.97 -19.39
CA ASP A 84 6.03 5.08 -18.38
C ASP A 84 6.43 4.43 -17.05
N GLN A 85 7.05 3.25 -17.11
CA GLN A 85 7.57 2.55 -15.92
C GLN A 85 8.67 3.36 -15.22
N HIS A 86 9.62 3.92 -15.98
CA HIS A 86 10.67 4.76 -15.42
C HIS A 86 10.10 6.02 -14.76
N ALA A 87 9.11 6.66 -15.36
CA ALA A 87 8.45 7.83 -14.78
C ALA A 87 7.71 7.48 -13.47
N GLN A 88 6.97 6.37 -13.45
CA GLN A 88 6.25 5.90 -12.26
C GLN A 88 7.20 5.53 -11.12
N LEU A 89 8.29 4.82 -11.43
CA LEU A 89 9.30 4.44 -10.43
C LEU A 89 9.96 5.68 -9.83
N SER A 90 10.33 6.67 -10.65
CA SER A 90 10.93 7.92 -10.15
C SER A 90 9.97 8.72 -9.25
N GLN A 91 8.68 8.78 -9.59
CA GLN A 91 7.68 9.40 -8.73
C GLN A 91 7.50 8.63 -7.40
N SER A 92 7.44 7.30 -7.47
CA SER A 92 7.33 6.43 -6.30
C SER A 92 8.53 6.59 -5.37
N GLU A 93 9.75 6.66 -5.90
CA GLU A 93 10.96 6.93 -5.12
C GLU A 93 10.90 8.29 -4.43
N SER A 94 10.44 9.34 -5.12
CA SER A 94 10.31 10.67 -4.51
C SER A 94 9.29 10.69 -3.35
N THR A 95 8.18 9.94 -3.51
CA THR A 95 7.14 9.81 -2.48
C THR A 95 7.66 9.02 -1.29
N THR A 96 8.39 7.93 -1.54
CA THR A 96 9.01 7.10 -0.50
C THR A 96 10.00 7.91 0.32
N ASN A 97 10.88 8.67 -0.34
CA ASN A 97 11.85 9.55 0.32
C ASN A 97 11.18 10.62 1.20
N TYR A 98 10.06 11.19 0.74
CA TYR A 98 9.29 12.14 1.55
C TYR A 98 8.71 11.49 2.81
N LEU A 99 8.10 10.30 2.66
CA LEU A 99 7.51 9.57 3.77
C LEU A 99 8.56 9.14 4.80
N GLU A 100 9.73 8.66 4.36
CA GLU A 100 10.84 8.30 5.24
C GLU A 100 11.32 9.50 6.07
N ARG A 101 11.47 10.68 5.44
CA ARG A 101 11.80 11.91 6.17
C ARG A 101 10.74 12.26 7.21
N ARG A 102 9.46 12.15 6.84
CA ARG A 102 8.36 12.46 7.73
C ARG A 102 8.28 11.51 8.92
N ILE A 103 8.51 10.21 8.71
CA ILE A 103 8.60 9.21 9.79
C ILE A 103 9.73 9.59 10.74
N HIS A 104 10.91 9.92 10.21
CA HIS A 104 12.06 10.29 11.03
C HIS A 104 11.83 11.56 11.87
N GLU A 105 11.11 12.56 11.34
CA GLU A 105 10.70 13.75 12.10
C GLU A 105 9.72 13.42 13.23
N LEU A 106 8.76 12.53 12.96
CA LEU A 106 7.79 12.08 13.96
C LEU A 106 8.47 11.29 15.07
N ASP A 107 9.43 10.42 14.75
CA ASP A 107 10.22 9.68 15.74
C ASP A 107 10.99 10.62 16.67
N LYS A 108 11.59 11.69 16.14
CA LYS A 108 12.24 12.72 16.95
C LYS A 108 11.26 13.41 17.89
N THR A 109 10.08 13.74 17.40
CA THR A 109 9.03 14.41 18.19
C THR A 109 8.54 13.49 19.31
N ILE A 110 8.28 12.22 19.02
CA ILE A 110 7.86 11.21 20.01
C ILE A 110 8.94 11.05 21.09
N HIS A 111 10.21 10.98 20.68
CA HIS A 111 11.32 10.86 21.62
C HIS A 111 11.39 12.08 22.56
N GLN A 112 11.30 13.29 22.01
CA GLN A 112 11.30 14.52 22.80
C GLN A 112 10.15 14.56 23.80
N LEU A 113 8.92 14.28 23.36
CA LEU A 113 7.74 14.25 24.23
C LEU A 113 7.85 13.19 25.34
N THR A 114 8.48 12.06 25.04
CA THR A 114 8.71 10.99 26.03
C THR A 114 9.65 11.47 27.14
N LEU A 115 10.72 12.18 26.79
CA LEU A 115 11.65 12.76 27.75
C LEU A 115 10.99 13.84 28.61
N GLU A 116 10.24 14.75 27.99
CA GLU A 116 9.49 15.80 28.69
C GLU A 116 8.49 15.21 29.69
N LYS A 117 7.74 14.18 29.27
CA LYS A 117 6.83 13.45 30.16
C LYS A 117 7.57 12.89 31.38
N GLN A 118 8.71 12.24 31.18
CA GLN A 118 9.50 11.67 32.28
C GLN A 118 10.01 12.74 33.25
N GLN A 119 10.46 13.89 32.73
CA GLN A 119 10.88 15.02 33.56
C GLN A 119 9.73 15.58 34.39
N ILE A 120 8.54 15.76 33.79
CA ILE A 120 7.35 16.26 34.49
C ILE A 120 6.94 15.29 35.60
N MET A 121 6.85 13.99 35.32
CA MET A 121 6.53 12.98 36.34
C MET A 121 7.54 13.00 37.49
N SER A 122 8.83 13.06 37.18
CA SER A 122 9.88 13.06 38.20
C SER A 122 9.84 14.31 39.09
N LYS A 123 9.49 15.46 38.50
CA LYS A 123 9.28 16.71 39.26
C LYS A 123 8.08 16.61 40.19
N TYR A 124 6.96 16.10 39.68
CA TYR A 124 5.73 15.93 40.45
C TYR A 124 5.91 14.95 41.63
N ASP A 125 6.57 13.81 41.40
CA ASP A 125 6.88 12.83 42.46
C ASP A 125 7.73 13.45 43.58
N ARG A 126 8.68 14.32 43.21
CA ARG A 126 9.52 15.04 44.17
C ARG A 126 8.71 16.04 44.99
N GLU A 127 7.89 16.87 44.34
CA GLU A 127 7.04 17.85 45.01
C GLU A 127 6.05 17.18 45.98
N LEU A 128 5.46 16.04 45.59
CA LEU A 128 4.61 15.25 46.47
C LEU A 128 5.37 14.69 47.69
N THR A 129 6.61 14.25 47.49
CA THR A 129 7.46 13.74 48.57
C THR A 129 7.81 14.86 49.56
N ASP A 130 8.28 16.01 49.06
CA ASP A 130 8.63 17.17 49.88
C ASP A 130 7.42 17.69 50.68
N LEU A 131 6.24 17.72 50.06
CA LEU A 131 4.99 18.12 50.71
C LEU A 131 4.61 17.13 51.82
N ARG A 132 4.70 15.82 51.54
CA ARG A 132 4.42 14.78 52.51
C ARG A 132 5.35 14.87 53.72
N GLU A 133 6.66 15.01 53.50
CA GLU A 133 7.64 15.16 54.58
C GLU A 133 7.37 16.41 55.42
N THR A 134 7.00 17.52 54.77
CA THR A 134 6.62 18.76 55.46
C THR A 134 5.40 18.56 56.36
N TYR A 135 4.34 17.93 55.85
CA TYR A 135 3.15 17.62 56.66
C TYR A 135 3.45 16.66 57.81
N GLU A 136 4.21 15.59 57.57
CA GLU A 136 4.59 14.64 58.61
C GLU A 136 5.39 15.32 59.73
N ASN A 137 6.32 16.21 59.39
CA ASN A 137 7.09 17.00 60.34
C ASN A 137 6.21 17.98 61.14
N GLN A 138 5.28 18.68 60.48
CA GLN A 138 4.33 19.58 61.15
C GLN A 138 3.43 18.82 62.14
N VAL A 139 2.89 17.67 61.72
CA VAL A 139 2.07 16.82 62.60
C VAL A 139 2.87 16.34 63.80
N LEU A 140 4.14 15.95 63.61
CA LEU A 140 5.01 15.54 64.70
C LEU A 140 5.25 16.67 65.70
N LEU A 141 5.50 17.88 65.21
CA LEU A 141 5.69 19.07 66.05
C LEU A 141 4.42 19.39 66.85
N CYS A 142 3.26 19.43 66.19
CA CYS A 142 1.98 19.66 66.86
C CYS A 142 1.71 18.61 67.94
N LYS A 143 1.95 17.32 67.66
CA LYS A 143 1.80 16.25 68.67
C LYS A 143 2.68 16.48 69.89
N LYS A 144 3.93 16.91 69.68
CA LYS A 144 4.87 17.20 70.77
C LYS A 144 4.43 18.41 71.59
N GLU A 145 3.99 19.49 70.93
CA GLU A 145 3.49 20.69 71.60
C GLU A 145 2.21 20.39 72.40
N MET A 146 1.27 19.64 71.81
CA MET A 146 0.07 19.18 72.51
C MET A 146 0.40 18.33 73.73
N GLN A 147 1.37 17.43 73.63
CA GLN A 147 1.79 16.62 74.79
C GLN A 147 2.37 17.50 75.90
N ASN A 148 3.25 18.44 75.57
CA ASN A 148 3.82 19.37 76.55
C ASN A 148 2.74 20.20 77.26
N GLU A 149 1.73 20.67 76.53
CA GLU A 149 0.61 21.41 77.11
C GLU A 149 -0.30 20.51 77.97
N LEU A 150 -0.53 19.26 77.56
CA LEU A 150 -1.25 18.28 78.39
C LEU A 150 -0.53 18.02 79.71
N ASP A 151 0.80 17.89 79.68
CA ASP A 151 1.61 17.67 80.87
C ASP A 151 1.51 18.88 81.82
N ARG A 152 1.65 20.11 81.30
CA ARG A 152 1.47 21.36 82.07
C ARG A 152 0.09 21.48 82.69
N LEU A 153 -0.96 21.21 81.91
CA LEU A 153 -2.34 21.27 82.38
C LEU A 153 -2.62 20.21 83.44
N SER A 154 -2.05 19.01 83.28
CA SER A 154 -2.17 17.92 84.25
C SER A 154 -1.54 18.31 85.59
N GLU A 155 -0.32 18.87 85.57
CA GLU A 155 0.34 19.38 86.78
C GLU A 155 -0.50 20.47 87.47
N HIS A 156 -1.02 21.43 86.71
CA HIS A 156 -1.88 22.48 87.26
C HIS A 156 -3.18 21.94 87.85
N TYR A 157 -3.83 20.99 87.16
CA TYR A 157 -5.08 20.37 87.62
C TYR A 157 -4.90 19.64 88.96
N GLN A 158 -3.75 18.99 89.18
CA GLN A 158 -3.45 18.33 90.45
C GLN A 158 -3.30 19.30 91.63
N GLN A 159 -2.99 20.58 91.37
CA GLN A 159 -2.87 21.62 92.39
C GLN A 159 -4.21 22.27 92.77
N LEU A 160 -5.28 22.02 92.01
CA LEU A 160 -6.62 22.57 92.27
C LEU A 160 -7.34 21.87 93.43
N SER A 161 -8.28 22.56 94.06
CA SER A 161 -9.19 21.95 95.03
C SER A 161 -10.21 21.01 94.35
N THR A 162 -10.84 20.12 95.11
CA THR A 162 -11.82 19.15 94.60
C THR A 162 -12.98 19.81 93.85
N ASP A 163 -13.52 20.92 94.37
CA ASP A 163 -14.64 21.64 93.72
C ASP A 163 -14.21 22.30 92.40
N GLU A 164 -12.97 22.80 92.34
CA GLU A 164 -12.40 23.37 91.11
C GLU A 164 -12.10 22.30 90.06
N GLN A 165 -11.61 21.13 90.49
CA GLN A 165 -11.42 19.97 89.62
C GLN A 165 -12.74 19.50 89.00
N ILE A 166 -13.82 19.41 89.79
CA ILE A 166 -15.16 19.03 89.29
C ILE A 166 -15.64 20.04 88.22
N ARG A 167 -15.55 21.35 88.50
CA ARG A 167 -15.94 22.39 87.53
C ARG A 167 -15.10 22.34 86.24
N ALA A 168 -13.79 22.18 86.38
CA ALA A 168 -12.89 22.07 85.23
C ALA A 168 -13.20 20.83 84.38
N ARG A 169 -13.49 19.69 85.01
CA ARG A 169 -13.89 18.46 84.31
C ARG A 169 -15.20 18.61 83.55
N THR A 170 -16.24 19.15 84.17
CA THR A 170 -17.52 19.38 83.48
C THR A 170 -17.35 20.32 82.28
N THR A 171 -16.55 21.37 82.42
CA THR A 171 -16.23 22.29 81.32
C THR A 171 -15.46 21.60 80.20
N LEU A 172 -14.49 20.75 80.53
CA LEU A 172 -13.71 19.97 79.57
C LEU A 172 -14.60 19.00 78.77
N GLU A 173 -15.50 18.29 79.45
CA GLU A 173 -16.42 17.34 78.80
C GLU A 173 -17.34 18.04 77.78
N LEU A 174 -17.87 19.23 78.12
CA LEU A 174 -18.65 20.04 77.19
C LEU A 174 -17.82 20.50 75.98
N LYS A 175 -16.62 21.04 76.21
CA LYS A 175 -15.74 21.47 75.11
C LYS A 175 -15.29 20.32 74.22
N GLN A 176 -15.06 19.13 74.78
CA GLN A 176 -14.74 17.94 73.99
C GLN A 176 -15.90 17.54 73.07
N GLN A 177 -17.14 17.72 73.52
CA GLN A 177 -18.31 17.45 72.70
C GLN A 177 -18.45 18.46 71.56
N GLU A 178 -18.23 19.75 71.84
CA GLU A 178 -18.22 20.83 70.83
C GLU A 178 -17.14 20.58 69.76
N LEU A 179 -15.90 20.32 70.17
CA LEU A 179 -14.79 20.04 69.26
C LEU A 179 -15.03 18.81 68.38
N ARG A 180 -15.66 17.75 68.91
CA ARG A 180 -16.03 16.57 68.12
C ARG A 180 -17.05 16.93 67.03
N GLN A 181 -18.03 17.77 67.35
CA GLN A 181 -19.03 18.21 66.39
C GLN A 181 -18.40 19.08 65.30
N GLU A 182 -17.57 20.05 65.69
CA GLU A 182 -16.84 20.90 64.75
C GLU A 182 -15.95 20.08 63.81
N PHE A 183 -15.21 19.09 64.35
CA PHE A 183 -14.38 18.21 63.54
C PHE A 183 -15.18 17.40 62.53
N GLU A 184 -16.33 16.83 62.92
CA GLU A 184 -17.16 16.06 61.98
C GLU A 184 -17.79 16.94 60.91
N ILE A 185 -18.18 18.18 61.24
CA ILE A 185 -18.65 19.16 60.25
C ILE A 185 -17.54 19.49 59.24
N GLU A 186 -16.34 19.81 59.72
CA GLU A 186 -15.24 20.20 58.85
C GLU A 186 -14.77 19.04 57.96
N LYS A 187 -14.70 17.83 58.53
CA LYS A 187 -14.43 16.60 57.77
C LYS A 187 -15.46 16.37 56.68
N ALA A 188 -16.74 16.58 56.96
CA ALA A 188 -17.81 16.46 55.96
C ALA A 188 -17.66 17.50 54.84
N ASN A 189 -17.31 18.74 55.19
CA ASN A 189 -17.06 19.82 54.22
C ASN A 189 -15.89 19.48 53.29
N LEU A 190 -14.74 19.06 53.84
CA LEU A 190 -13.57 18.68 53.06
C LEU A 190 -13.85 17.48 52.14
N LEU A 191 -14.58 16.47 52.62
CA LEU A 191 -15.01 15.34 51.79
C LEU A 191 -15.93 15.75 50.66
N ALA A 192 -16.81 16.74 50.88
CA ALA A 192 -17.68 17.28 49.84
C ALA A 192 -16.89 18.06 48.78
N GLN A 193 -15.93 18.88 49.19
CA GLN A 193 -15.04 19.61 48.29
C GLN A 193 -14.22 18.65 47.41
N TRP A 194 -13.58 17.66 48.02
CA TRP A 194 -12.80 16.66 47.28
C TRP A 194 -13.65 15.88 46.25
N LYS A 195 -14.87 15.48 46.62
CA LYS A 195 -15.79 14.84 45.66
C LYS A 195 -16.14 15.74 44.48
N ASN A 196 -16.30 17.04 44.71
CA ASN A 196 -16.56 17.99 43.65
C ASN A 196 -15.36 18.15 42.72
N GLU A 197 -14.16 18.31 43.26
CA GLU A 197 -12.92 18.41 42.45
C GLU A 197 -12.70 17.16 41.60
N VAL A 198 -12.87 15.97 42.16
CA VAL A 198 -12.76 14.71 41.40
C VAL A 198 -13.78 14.65 40.25
N ASN A 199 -15.01 15.12 40.47
CA ASN A 199 -16.03 15.15 39.43
C ASN A 199 -15.72 16.17 38.32
N ILE A 200 -15.21 17.34 38.68
CA ILE A 200 -14.77 18.36 37.71
C ILE A 200 -13.65 17.80 36.84
N ASN A 201 -12.58 17.28 37.45
CA ASN A 201 -11.44 16.70 36.73
C ASN A 201 -11.85 15.57 35.79
N LYS A 202 -12.79 14.71 36.22
CA LYS A 202 -13.30 13.62 35.37
C LYS A 202 -14.11 14.15 34.17
N THR A 203 -14.82 15.26 34.36
CA THR A 203 -15.59 15.89 33.28
C THR A 203 -14.65 16.54 32.27
N GLU A 204 -13.68 17.31 32.73
CA GLU A 204 -12.65 17.91 31.87
C GLU A 204 -11.86 16.86 31.08
N GLN A 205 -11.49 15.74 31.73
CA GLN A 205 -10.81 14.64 31.04
C GLN A 205 -11.69 14.00 29.96
N ASN A 206 -13.00 13.89 30.18
CA ASN A 206 -13.92 13.38 29.16
C ASN A 206 -14.06 14.35 27.98
N GLU A 207 -14.09 15.65 28.23
CA GLU A 207 -14.11 16.69 27.19
C GLU A 207 -12.85 16.63 26.31
N ILE A 208 -11.67 16.55 26.93
CA ILE A 208 -10.39 16.38 26.20
C ILE A 208 -10.41 15.12 25.32
N ASN A 209 -10.93 14.00 25.84
CA ASN A 209 -11.03 12.77 25.08
C ASN A 209 -12.01 12.89 23.90
N GLN A 210 -13.11 13.64 24.05
CA GLN A 210 -14.05 13.90 22.96
C GLN A 210 -13.40 14.76 21.87
N GLU A 211 -12.70 15.83 22.25
CA GLU A 211 -11.97 16.68 21.31
C GLU A 211 -10.90 15.91 20.53
N LEU A 212 -10.13 15.05 21.21
CA LEU A 212 -9.15 14.17 20.56
C LEU A 212 -9.79 13.23 19.55
N ASN A 213 -10.96 12.68 19.86
CA ASN A 213 -11.67 11.80 18.94
C ASN A 213 -12.20 12.56 17.72
N GLN A 214 -12.72 13.78 17.90
CA GLN A 214 -13.15 14.64 16.79
C GLN A 214 -11.98 15.02 15.88
N LEU A 215 -10.83 15.36 16.46
CA LEU A 215 -9.60 15.64 15.70
C LEU A 215 -9.15 14.45 14.87
N LYS A 216 -9.19 13.23 15.44
CA LYS A 216 -8.89 11.99 14.70
C LYS A 216 -9.85 11.77 13.54
N GLU A 217 -11.16 11.91 13.76
CA GLU A 217 -12.16 11.76 12.70
C GLU A 217 -11.97 12.79 11.57
N ASN A 218 -11.70 14.04 11.92
CA ASN A 218 -11.46 15.10 10.94
C ASN A 218 -10.21 14.83 10.11
N TYR A 219 -9.13 14.33 10.73
CA TYR A 219 -7.94 13.91 10.00
C TYR A 219 -8.22 12.74 9.06
N THR A 220 -8.92 11.69 9.54
CA THR A 220 -9.29 10.55 8.68
C THR A 220 -10.09 11.01 7.47
N LYS A 221 -11.09 11.87 7.65
CA LYS A 221 -11.91 12.41 6.55
C LYS A 221 -11.13 13.28 5.54
N GLN A 222 -10.01 13.86 5.94
CA GLN A 222 -9.17 14.67 5.03
C GLN A 222 -8.22 13.82 4.18
N VAL A 223 -7.94 12.57 4.61
CA VAL A 223 -6.94 11.70 3.99
C VAL A 223 -7.59 10.57 3.16
N THR A 224 -8.88 10.31 3.33
CA THR A 224 -9.72 9.44 2.47
C THR A 224 -10.53 10.25 1.48
#